data_AF-A0A9X3ITA3-F1
#
_entry.id   AF-A0A9X3ITA3-F1
#
_cell.length_a   1.000
_cell.length_b   1.000
_cell.length_c   1.000
_cell.angle_alpha   90.00
_cell.angle_beta   90.00
_cell.angle_gamma   90.00
#
_symmetry.space_group_name_H-M   'P 1'
#
loop_
_entity.id
_entity.type
_entity.pdbx_description
1 polymer ?
#
loop_
_entity_poly.entity_id
_entity_poly.type
_entity_poly.pdbx_seq_one_letter_code
_entity_poly.pdbx_strand_id
1 'polypeptide(L)'
;KESDDNSRQERITKTVRTLNSAFEKIDQFLKTQGPRTGVNKQGSEVKSNITDNESAKMKTSKGTIQGFNGIATVDKKHQIIVDAQAFGHGQEQHTLKPILAEVRERFQRLRIRENILKDGVIITADTGFASIANNEYLYSNK
;
A
#
# COMPACT_ATOMS: atom_id res chain seq x y z
N LYS A 1 26.32 -45.43 -16.40
CA LYS A 1 26.97 -45.08 -15.11
C LYS A 1 27.48 -43.64 -15.16
N GLU A 2 28.32 -43.26 -16.13
CA GLU A 2 28.79 -41.86 -16.30
C GLU A 2 27.68 -40.82 -16.56
N SER A 3 26.64 -41.21 -17.31
CA SER A 3 25.46 -40.36 -17.57
C SER A 3 24.66 -40.02 -16.30
N ASP A 4 24.57 -40.95 -15.35
CA ASP A 4 23.86 -40.74 -14.09
C ASP A 4 24.63 -39.80 -13.16
N ASP A 5 25.95 -39.92 -13.09
CA ASP A 5 26.79 -39.04 -12.28
C ASP A 5 26.81 -37.60 -12.80
N ASN A 6 26.88 -37.38 -14.12
CA ASN A 6 26.75 -36.05 -14.70
C ASN A 6 25.37 -35.43 -14.39
N SER A 7 24.29 -36.20 -14.52
CA SER A 7 22.94 -35.72 -14.20
C SER A 7 22.78 -35.34 -12.72
N ARG A 8 23.47 -36.05 -11.82
CA ARG A 8 23.49 -35.76 -10.38
C ARG A 8 24.27 -34.48 -10.11
N GLN A 9 25.42 -34.31 -10.75
CA GLN A 9 26.25 -33.11 -10.61
C GLN A 9 25.50 -31.86 -11.07
N GLU A 10 24.80 -31.90 -12.21
CA GLU A 10 23.96 -30.80 -12.70
C GLU A 10 22.86 -30.43 -11.72
N ARG A 11 22.20 -31.41 -11.09
CA ARG A 11 21.17 -31.18 -10.06
C ARG A 11 21.75 -30.49 -8.83
N ILE A 12 22.93 -30.91 -8.39
CA ILE A 12 23.64 -30.29 -7.26
C ILE A 12 23.98 -28.84 -7.60
N THR A 13 24.59 -28.58 -8.76
CA THR A 13 24.94 -27.23 -9.21
C THR A 13 23.70 -26.34 -9.30
N LYS A 14 22.58 -26.84 -9.83
CA LYS A 14 21.31 -26.10 -9.89
C LYS A 14 20.77 -25.78 -8.51
N THR A 15 20.86 -26.72 -7.56
CA THR A 15 20.45 -26.53 -6.17
C THR A 15 21.29 -25.45 -5.50
N VAL A 16 22.62 -25.55 -5.59
CA VAL A 16 23.55 -24.57 -5.03
C VAL A 16 23.28 -23.18 -5.58
N ARG A 17 23.11 -23.05 -6.91
CA ARG A 17 22.78 -21.77 -7.55
C ARG A 17 21.48 -21.17 -7.02
N THR A 18 20.46 -22.00 -6.82
CA THR A 18 19.14 -21.55 -6.33
C THR A 18 19.23 -21.07 -4.88
N LEU A 19 19.97 -21.80 -4.04
CA LEU A 19 20.21 -21.41 -2.65
C LEU A 19 21.01 -20.10 -2.54
N ASN A 20 22.08 -19.95 -3.33
CA ASN A 20 22.87 -18.72 -3.35
C ASN A 20 22.03 -17.51 -3.80
N SER A 21 21.21 -17.66 -4.85
CA SER A 21 20.32 -16.59 -5.28
C SER A 21 19.27 -16.22 -4.23
N ALA A 22 18.74 -17.21 -3.48
CA ALA A 22 17.81 -16.94 -2.38
C ALA A 22 18.50 -16.19 -1.23
N PHE A 23 19.74 -16.59 -0.90
CA PHE A 23 20.56 -15.93 0.11
C PHE A 23 20.83 -14.47 -0.25
N GLU A 24 21.32 -14.21 -1.47
CA GLU A 24 21.63 -12.86 -1.95
C GLU A 24 20.42 -11.92 -1.89
N LYS A 25 19.23 -12.41 -2.26
CA LYS A 25 17.98 -11.64 -2.17
C LYS A 25 17.66 -11.24 -0.73
N ILE A 26 17.80 -12.16 0.21
CA ILE A 26 17.51 -11.90 1.63
C ILE A 26 18.56 -10.96 2.21
N ASP A 27 19.84 -11.18 1.91
CA ASP A 27 20.95 -10.34 2.37
C ASP A 27 20.80 -8.90 1.86
N GLN A 28 20.51 -8.72 0.58
CA GLN A 28 20.25 -7.40 0.00
C GLN A 28 19.01 -6.74 0.63
N PHE A 29 17.94 -7.49 0.87
CA PHE A 29 16.74 -6.96 1.51
C PHE A 29 17.03 -6.45 2.93
N LEU A 30 17.71 -7.26 3.75
CA LEU A 30 18.07 -6.89 5.12
C LEU A 30 19.04 -5.71 5.20
N LYS A 31 19.91 -5.54 4.19
CA LYS A 31 20.83 -4.39 4.11
C LYS A 31 20.17 -3.08 3.69
N THR A 32 19.08 -3.15 2.92
CA THR A 32 18.48 -1.96 2.29
C THR A 32 17.18 -1.52 2.93
N GLN A 33 16.47 -2.42 3.63
CA GLN A 33 15.15 -2.16 4.19
C GLN A 33 15.19 -2.12 5.73
N GLY A 34 14.47 -1.18 6.31
CA GLY A 34 14.25 -1.09 7.76
C GLY A 34 13.00 -1.84 8.22
N PRO A 35 12.80 -1.94 9.55
CA PRO A 35 11.55 -2.41 10.14
C PRO A 35 10.35 -1.62 9.58
N ARG A 36 9.32 -2.34 9.11
CA ARG A 36 8.11 -1.71 8.60
C ARG A 36 7.17 -1.39 9.76
N THR A 37 6.87 -0.12 9.97
CA THR A 37 5.91 0.31 10.99
C THR A 37 4.48 0.13 10.50
N GLY A 38 3.61 -0.47 11.31
CA GLY A 38 2.19 -0.57 11.03
C GLY A 38 1.43 0.74 11.28
N VAL A 39 0.26 0.87 10.67
CA VAL A 39 -0.62 2.05 10.82
C VAL A 39 -1.52 1.95 12.07
N ASN A 40 -1.34 0.94 12.90
CA ASN A 40 -2.09 0.83 14.15
C ASN A 40 -1.63 1.89 15.15
N LYS A 41 -2.49 2.22 16.13
CA LYS A 41 -2.22 3.25 17.15
C LYS A 41 -0.93 3.01 17.95
N GLN A 42 -0.46 1.77 18.01
CA GLN A 42 0.75 1.39 18.74
C GLN A 42 2.03 1.45 17.89
N GLY A 43 1.92 1.71 16.57
CA GLY A 43 3.07 1.75 15.67
C GLY A 43 3.88 0.45 15.69
N SER A 44 3.22 -0.70 15.87
CA SER A 44 3.93 -1.98 15.99
C SER A 44 4.56 -2.35 14.67
N GLU A 45 5.75 -2.95 14.71
CA GLU A 45 6.36 -3.50 13.51
C GLU A 45 5.43 -4.54 12.86
N VAL A 46 5.22 -4.40 11.57
CA VAL A 46 4.44 -5.32 10.75
C VAL A 46 5.38 -6.09 9.83
N LYS A 47 4.92 -7.28 9.42
CA LYS A 47 5.71 -8.17 8.59
C LYS A 47 6.07 -7.51 7.25
N SER A 48 7.37 -7.37 7.02
CA SER A 48 7.94 -6.96 5.74
C SER A 48 7.81 -8.03 4.65
N ASN A 49 7.92 -7.61 3.40
CA ASN A 49 7.82 -8.48 2.23
C ASN A 49 8.98 -8.24 1.26
N ILE A 50 9.65 -9.33 0.87
CA ILE A 50 10.84 -9.27 0.03
C ILE A 50 10.57 -8.85 -1.41
N THR A 51 9.38 -9.17 -1.95
CA THR A 51 9.04 -8.87 -3.34
C THR A 51 8.48 -7.45 -3.49
N ASP A 52 7.68 -7.03 -2.51
CA ASP A 52 7.06 -5.72 -2.48
C ASP A 52 6.74 -5.35 -1.04
N ASN A 53 7.65 -4.60 -0.42
CA ASN A 53 7.56 -4.27 1.00
C ASN A 53 6.44 -3.28 1.32
N GLU A 54 5.85 -2.63 0.32
CA GLU A 54 4.73 -1.71 0.51
C GLU A 54 3.39 -2.46 0.50
N SER A 55 3.28 -3.57 -0.23
CA SER A 55 2.05 -4.36 -0.31
C SER A 55 1.52 -4.88 1.05
N ALA A 56 0.21 -5.10 1.15
CA ALA A 56 -0.44 -5.71 2.32
C ALA A 56 -0.88 -7.14 2.06
N LYS A 57 -0.91 -7.94 3.14
CA LYS A 57 -1.70 -9.18 3.18
C LYS A 57 -3.11 -8.89 3.67
N MET A 58 -4.09 -9.18 2.84
CA MET A 58 -5.51 -8.92 3.06
C MET A 58 -6.27 -10.24 3.18
N LYS A 59 -7.05 -10.40 4.25
CA LYS A 59 -7.92 -11.57 4.43
C LYS A 59 -9.20 -11.39 3.62
N THR A 60 -9.53 -12.40 2.83
CA THR A 60 -10.76 -12.53 2.06
C THR A 60 -11.46 -13.82 2.45
N SER A 61 -12.73 -14.00 2.04
CA SER A 61 -13.47 -15.25 2.27
C SER A 61 -12.83 -16.48 1.63
N LYS A 62 -11.98 -16.29 0.62
CA LYS A 62 -11.28 -17.36 -0.12
C LYS A 62 -9.83 -17.56 0.31
N GLY A 63 -9.38 -16.89 1.37
CA GLY A 63 -7.99 -16.97 1.85
C GLY A 63 -7.31 -15.60 1.94
N THR A 64 -5.99 -15.58 1.96
CA THR A 64 -5.21 -14.34 2.05
C THR A 64 -4.64 -13.95 0.70
N ILE A 65 -4.90 -12.72 0.27
CA ILE A 65 -4.36 -12.14 -0.95
C ILE A 65 -3.30 -11.11 -0.56
N GLN A 66 -2.23 -11.00 -1.35
CA GLN A 66 -1.25 -9.94 -1.21
C GLN A 66 -1.46 -8.90 -2.31
N GLY A 67 -1.54 -7.62 -1.94
CA GLY A 67 -1.70 -6.54 -2.91
C GLY A 67 -1.89 -5.17 -2.26
N PHE A 68 -2.47 -4.26 -3.01
CA PHE A 68 -2.80 -2.91 -2.58
C PHE A 68 -4.31 -2.71 -2.61
N ASN A 69 -4.78 -1.82 -1.74
CA ASN A 69 -6.11 -1.26 -1.87
C ASN A 69 -6.04 0.02 -2.71
N GLY A 70 -6.72 0.01 -3.86
CA GLY A 70 -6.78 1.15 -4.76
C GLY A 70 -7.97 2.03 -4.40
N ILE A 71 -7.70 3.31 -4.14
CA ILE A 71 -8.73 4.29 -3.78
C ILE A 71 -8.73 5.41 -4.81
N ALA A 72 -9.90 5.80 -5.28
CA ALA A 72 -10.10 6.90 -6.21
C ALA A 72 -11.05 7.95 -5.63
N THR A 73 -10.69 9.22 -5.79
CA THR A 73 -11.59 10.35 -5.54
C THR A 73 -12.16 10.82 -6.86
N VAL A 74 -13.48 10.94 -6.93
CA VAL A 74 -14.20 11.23 -8.17
C VAL A 74 -15.10 12.44 -7.97
N ASP A 75 -15.12 13.34 -8.94
CA ASP A 75 -16.13 14.40 -9.00
C ASP A 75 -17.50 13.82 -9.34
N LYS A 76 -18.49 14.09 -8.49
CA LYS A 76 -19.84 13.53 -8.63
C LYS A 76 -20.54 14.01 -9.90
N LYS A 77 -20.36 15.27 -10.31
CA LYS A 77 -21.14 15.85 -11.41
C LYS A 77 -20.63 15.39 -12.77
N HIS A 78 -19.32 15.37 -12.95
CA HIS A 78 -18.66 15.11 -14.22
C HIS A 78 -18.03 13.72 -14.30
N GLN A 79 -18.06 12.93 -13.21
CA GLN A 79 -17.50 11.57 -13.14
C GLN A 79 -16.01 11.53 -13.50
N ILE A 80 -15.28 12.59 -13.15
CA ILE A 80 -13.85 12.73 -13.40
C ILE A 80 -13.09 12.24 -12.17
N ILE A 81 -12.13 11.34 -12.37
CA ILE A 81 -11.19 10.95 -11.32
C ILE A 81 -10.24 12.13 -11.08
N VAL A 82 -10.30 12.69 -9.87
CA VAL A 82 -9.44 13.82 -9.46
C VAL A 82 -8.22 13.36 -8.67
N ASP A 83 -8.27 12.14 -8.12
CA ASP A 83 -7.16 11.49 -7.43
C ASP A 83 -7.30 9.97 -7.50
N ALA A 84 -6.17 9.25 -7.58
CA ALA A 84 -6.13 7.80 -7.47
C ALA A 84 -4.82 7.38 -6.79
N GLN A 85 -4.92 6.60 -5.72
CA GLN A 85 -3.80 6.17 -4.90
C GLN A 85 -3.91 4.68 -4.57
N ALA A 86 -2.76 4.04 -4.36
CA ALA A 86 -2.67 2.66 -3.93
C ALA A 86 -2.09 2.59 -2.52
N PHE A 87 -2.82 1.94 -1.60
CA PHE A 87 -2.41 1.79 -0.22
C PHE A 87 -2.09 0.33 0.09
N GLY A 88 -0.92 0.12 0.66
CA GLY A 88 -0.44 -1.17 1.15
C GLY A 88 -1.13 -1.68 2.40
N HIS A 89 -2.45 -1.49 2.53
CA HIS A 89 -3.23 -1.78 3.73
C HIS A 89 -4.66 -2.20 3.36
N GLY A 90 -5.21 -3.17 4.09
CA GLY A 90 -6.58 -3.64 3.82
C GLY A 90 -7.69 -2.77 4.41
N GLN A 91 -7.44 -2.07 5.52
CA GLN A 91 -8.41 -1.12 6.09
C GLN A 91 -8.28 0.25 5.43
N GLU A 92 -9.38 0.98 5.29
CA GLU A 92 -9.43 2.28 4.59
C GLU A 92 -9.46 3.47 5.55
N GLN A 93 -9.69 3.24 6.84
CA GLN A 93 -9.89 4.32 7.80
C GLN A 93 -8.71 5.31 7.84
N HIS A 94 -7.46 4.83 7.74
CA HIS A 94 -6.28 5.71 7.81
C HIS A 94 -6.00 6.46 6.51
N THR A 95 -6.64 6.11 5.39
CA THR A 95 -6.30 6.68 4.07
C THR A 95 -7.06 7.98 3.78
N LEU A 96 -8.16 8.27 4.50
CA LEU A 96 -8.97 9.48 4.28
C LEU A 96 -8.16 10.78 4.34
N LYS A 97 -7.34 10.94 5.39
CA LYS A 97 -6.54 12.16 5.59
C LYS A 97 -5.51 12.36 4.47
N PRO A 98 -4.67 11.35 4.13
CA PRO A 98 -3.80 11.42 2.96
C PRO A 98 -4.52 11.82 1.67
N ILE A 99 -5.68 11.23 1.40
CA ILE A 99 -6.46 11.51 0.18
C ILE A 99 -6.91 12.97 0.14
N LEU A 100 -7.50 13.47 1.22
CA LEU A 100 -7.96 14.86 1.29
C LEU A 100 -6.80 15.86 1.17
N ALA A 101 -5.64 15.54 1.75
CA ALA A 101 -4.43 16.34 1.61
C ALA A 101 -3.96 16.39 0.14
N GLU A 102 -3.85 15.24 -0.53
CA GLU A 102 -3.41 15.17 -1.93
C GLU A 102 -4.39 15.86 -2.87
N VAL A 103 -5.70 15.69 -2.67
CA VAL A 103 -6.73 16.38 -3.46
C VAL A 103 -6.60 17.89 -3.31
N ARG A 104 -6.43 18.40 -2.08
CA ARG A 104 -6.22 19.83 -1.83
C ARG A 104 -4.95 20.33 -2.51
N GLU A 105 -3.83 19.62 -2.33
CA GLU A 105 -2.54 19.99 -2.92
C GLU A 105 -2.59 19.98 -4.45
N ARG A 106 -3.27 19.00 -5.07
CA ARG A 106 -3.43 18.94 -6.51
C ARG A 106 -4.23 20.13 -7.06
N PHE A 107 -5.35 20.49 -6.43
CA PHE A 107 -6.16 21.63 -6.86
C PHE A 107 -5.41 22.96 -6.72
N GLN A 108 -4.63 23.10 -5.64
CA GLN A 108 -3.77 24.26 -5.42
C GLN A 108 -2.64 24.33 -6.45
N ARG A 109 -1.96 23.22 -6.71
CA ARG A 109 -0.89 23.10 -7.72
C ARG A 109 -1.38 23.44 -9.13
N LEU A 110 -2.58 23.00 -9.48
CA LEU A 110 -3.22 23.30 -10.77
C LEU A 110 -3.85 24.69 -10.84
N ARG A 111 -3.80 25.48 -9.74
CA ARG A 111 -4.41 26.81 -9.64
C ARG A 111 -5.91 26.83 -9.95
N ILE A 112 -6.60 25.71 -9.72
CA ILE A 112 -8.05 25.60 -9.92
C ILE A 112 -8.76 26.25 -8.73
N ARG A 113 -8.26 25.98 -7.51
CA ARG A 113 -8.71 26.53 -6.22
C ARG A 113 -7.57 26.50 -5.22
N GLU A 114 -7.53 27.47 -4.31
CA GLU A 114 -6.56 27.47 -3.20
C GLU A 114 -6.89 26.40 -2.16
N ASN A 115 -8.17 26.22 -1.82
CA ASN A 115 -8.60 25.17 -0.92
C ASN A 115 -10.00 24.65 -1.28
N ILE A 116 -10.02 23.62 -2.11
CA ILE A 116 -11.25 22.95 -2.56
C ILE A 116 -12.13 22.45 -1.40
N LEU A 117 -11.55 22.16 -0.23
CA LEU A 117 -12.29 21.61 0.91
C LEU A 117 -13.06 22.68 1.71
N LYS A 118 -12.70 23.97 1.57
CA LYS A 118 -13.38 25.08 2.27
C LYS A 118 -14.49 25.75 1.44
N ASP A 119 -14.58 25.44 0.15
CA ASP A 119 -15.49 26.08 -0.80
C ASP A 119 -16.91 25.46 -0.79
N GLY A 120 -17.36 24.91 0.34
CA GLY A 120 -18.68 24.26 0.45
C GLY A 120 -18.78 22.90 -0.26
N VAL A 121 -17.64 22.28 -0.59
CA VAL A 121 -17.61 20.94 -1.21
C VAL A 121 -18.09 19.89 -0.21
N ILE A 122 -19.01 19.03 -0.67
CA ILE A 122 -19.50 17.90 0.10
C ILE A 122 -18.64 16.69 -0.23
N ILE A 123 -17.91 16.18 0.76
CA ILE A 123 -17.15 14.95 0.65
C ILE A 123 -18.05 13.78 1.07
N THR A 124 -18.20 12.81 0.17
CA THR A 124 -18.84 11.52 0.45
C THR A 124 -17.78 10.42 0.38
N ALA A 125 -17.79 9.52 1.35
CA ALA A 125 -16.90 8.37 1.39
C ALA A 125 -17.68 7.11 1.81
N ASP A 126 -17.20 5.95 1.41
CA ASP A 126 -17.79 4.67 1.80
C ASP A 126 -17.66 4.42 3.32
N THR A 127 -18.44 3.48 3.83
CA THR A 127 -18.43 3.12 5.25
C THR A 127 -17.07 2.59 5.73
N GLY A 128 -16.22 2.10 4.82
CA GLY A 128 -14.84 1.70 5.10
C GLY A 128 -13.97 2.82 5.67
N PHE A 129 -14.32 4.09 5.39
CA PHE A 129 -13.61 5.26 5.91
C PHE A 129 -14.15 5.74 7.26
N ALA A 130 -15.26 5.18 7.77
CA ALA A 130 -15.87 5.64 9.00
C ALA A 130 -14.97 5.31 10.22
N SER A 131 -14.55 6.34 10.95
CA SER A 131 -13.85 6.20 12.23
C SER A 131 -14.01 7.46 13.08
N ILE A 132 -13.90 7.34 14.40
CA ILE A 132 -13.95 8.49 15.33
C ILE A 132 -12.87 9.52 14.95
N ALA A 133 -11.64 9.06 14.68
CA ALA A 133 -10.52 9.93 14.33
C ALA A 133 -10.74 10.69 13.00
N ASN A 134 -11.45 10.08 12.04
CA ASN A 134 -11.82 10.76 10.80
C ASN A 134 -12.93 11.77 11.03
N ASN A 135 -13.93 11.43 11.83
CA ASN A 135 -15.03 12.34 12.15
C ASN A 135 -14.52 13.57 12.91
N GLU A 136 -13.64 13.40 13.90
CA GLU A 136 -12.98 14.50 14.61
C GLU A 136 -12.15 15.37 13.68
N TYR A 137 -11.40 14.76 12.77
CA TYR A 137 -10.61 15.48 11.78
C TYR A 137 -11.49 16.32 10.84
N LEU A 138 -12.54 15.71 10.28
CA LEU A 138 -13.48 16.40 9.39
C LEU A 138 -14.22 17.53 10.12
N TYR A 139 -14.58 17.32 11.40
CA TYR A 139 -15.24 18.35 12.19
C TYR A 139 -14.32 19.54 12.48
N SER A 140 -13.05 19.27 12.81
CA SER A 140 -12.07 20.31 13.17
C SER A 140 -11.52 21.07 11.96
N ASN A 141 -11.64 20.51 10.76
CA ASN A 141 -11.07 21.06 9.51
C ASN A 141 -12.16 21.45 8.49
N LYS A 142 -13.38 21.73 8.97
CA LYS A 142 -14.44 22.37 8.18
C LYS A 142 -14.06 23.79 7.73
#